data_AF-A0A956DEW4-F1
#
_entry.id   AF-A0A956DEW4-F1
#
_cell.length_a   1.000
_cell.length_b   1.000
_cell.length_c   1.000
_cell.angle_alpha   90.00
_cell.angle_beta   90.00
_cell.angle_gamma   90.00
#
_symmetry.space_group_name_H-M   'P 1'
#
loop_
_entity.id
_entity.type
_entity.pdbx_description
1 polymer ?
#
loop_
_entity_poly.entity_id
_entity_poly.type
_entity_poly.pdbx_seq_one_letter_code
_entity_poly.pdbx_strand_id
1 'polypeptide(L)'
;MSKIEELIENYKRDHQNPVNKALHMVGIPMIVTSLPLIFFVPPLGIALFVLGWILQFIGHAFEGKPPSFFRDPTFLLIGPTWYAKRIFAKLTGRKFDEPAPSPAEPTMTTQNVAHA
;
A
#
# COMPACT_ATOMS: atom_id res chain seq x y z
N MET A 1 16.46 -12.69 -10.61
CA MET A 1 15.54 -11.97 -9.71
C MET A 1 14.14 -12.05 -10.28
N SER A 2 13.12 -12.23 -9.43
CA SER A 2 11.72 -12.09 -9.84
C SER A 2 11.37 -10.62 -10.11
N LYS A 3 10.36 -10.34 -10.95
CA LYS A 3 9.89 -8.96 -11.22
C LYS A 3 9.54 -8.20 -9.92
N ILE A 4 9.06 -8.93 -8.90
CA ILE A 4 8.75 -8.36 -7.58
C ILE A 4 10.02 -7.94 -6.82
N GLU A 5 11.09 -8.75 -6.86
CA GLU A 5 12.38 -8.39 -6.26
C GLU A 5 12.95 -7.11 -6.89
N GLU A 6 12.89 -7.01 -8.22
CA GLU A 6 13.35 -5.82 -8.95
C GLU A 6 12.55 -4.57 -8.55
N LEU A 7 11.22 -4.68 -8.44
CA LEU A 7 10.36 -3.59 -7.98
C LEU A 7 10.71 -3.17 -6.55
N ILE A 8 10.95 -4.13 -5.64
CA ILE A 8 11.32 -3.84 -4.25
C ILE A 8 12.70 -3.18 -4.16
N GLU A 9 13.69 -3.65 -4.92
CA GLU A 9 15.03 -3.06 -4.93
C GLU A 9 15.02 -1.65 -5.49
N ASN A 10 14.33 -1.42 -6.61
CA ASN A 10 14.16 -0.09 -7.19
C ASN A 10 13.43 0.85 -6.22
N TYR A 11 12.36 0.38 -5.57
CA TYR A 11 11.67 1.15 -4.54
C TYR A 11 12.59 1.54 -3.38
N LYS A 12 13.36 0.58 -2.83
CA LYS A 12 14.32 0.86 -1.76
C LYS A 12 15.35 1.87 -2.21
N ARG A 13 15.92 1.71 -3.40
CA ARG A 13 16.93 2.63 -3.97
C ARG A 13 16.39 4.06 -4.09
N ASP A 14 15.11 4.22 -4.43
CA ASP A 14 14.49 5.52 -4.65
C ASP A 14 13.97 6.20 -3.37
N HIS A 15 14.02 5.52 -2.22
CA HIS A 15 13.57 6.05 -0.94
C HIS A 15 14.62 5.79 0.12
N GLN A 16 15.77 6.47 0.04
CA GLN A 16 16.84 6.35 1.02
C GLN A 16 16.82 7.50 2.02
N ASN A 17 16.49 8.71 1.55
CA ASN A 17 16.52 9.93 2.34
C ASN A 17 15.47 9.88 3.49
N PRO A 18 15.87 10.14 4.75
CA PRO A 18 14.95 10.10 5.89
C PRO A 18 13.81 11.12 5.78
N VAL A 19 14.04 12.29 5.18
CA VAL A 19 13.02 13.32 4.93
C VAL A 19 11.99 12.79 3.93
N ASN A 20 12.45 12.17 2.85
CA ASN A 20 11.58 11.56 1.85
C ASN A 20 10.67 10.49 2.49
N LYS A 21 11.25 9.60 3.31
CA LYS A 21 10.49 8.57 4.06
C LYS A 21 9.48 9.17 5.03
N ALA A 22 9.86 10.20 5.78
CA ALA A 22 8.97 10.85 6.74
C ALA A 22 7.77 11.51 6.04
N LEU A 23 8.02 12.24 4.95
CA LEU A 23 6.97 12.88 4.17
C LEU A 23 6.04 11.86 3.50
N HIS A 24 6.56 10.71 3.04
CA HIS A 24 5.72 9.61 2.55
C HIS A 24 4.89 8.97 3.67
N MET A 25 5.48 8.78 4.86
CA MET A 25 4.79 8.20 6.01
C MET A 25 3.59 9.05 6.47
N VAL A 26 3.64 10.36 6.25
CA VAL A 26 2.51 11.27 6.54
C VAL A 26 1.60 11.44 5.32
N GLY A 27 2.18 11.63 4.13
CA GLY A 27 1.45 11.90 2.89
C GLY A 27 0.59 10.73 2.43
N ILE A 28 1.07 9.48 2.52
CA ILE A 28 0.30 8.30 2.09
C ILE A 28 -0.97 8.12 2.93
N PRO A 29 -0.92 8.07 4.29
CA PRO A 29 -2.13 8.00 5.10
C PRO A 29 -3.08 9.17 4.87
N MET A 30 -2.55 10.38 4.65
CA MET A 30 -3.35 11.57 4.35
C MET A 30 -4.15 11.40 3.05
N ILE A 31 -3.51 10.92 1.97
CA ILE A 31 -4.19 10.63 0.70
C ILE A 31 -5.21 9.51 0.87
N VAL A 32 -4.85 8.41 1.53
CA VAL A 32 -5.76 7.27 1.71
C VAL A 32 -6.99 7.68 2.52
N THR A 33 -6.81 8.46 3.58
CA THR A 33 -7.90 8.96 4.44
C THR A 33 -8.76 10.00 3.72
N SER A 34 -8.18 10.77 2.79
CA SER A 34 -8.93 11.79 2.07
C SER A 34 -9.91 11.21 1.06
N LEU A 35 -9.66 10.02 0.49
CA LEU A 35 -10.54 9.38 -0.49
C LEU A 35 -11.99 9.22 -0.01
N PRO A 36 -12.29 8.62 1.16
CA PRO A 36 -13.67 8.59 1.67
C PRO A 36 -14.19 9.99 2.01
N LEU A 37 -13.33 10.88 2.53
CA LEU A 37 -13.73 12.25 2.88
C LEU A 37 -14.15 13.08 1.67
N ILE A 38 -13.64 12.82 0.47
CA ILE A 38 -14.08 13.50 -0.77
C ILE A 38 -15.59 13.27 -1.00
N PHE A 39 -16.13 12.11 -0.61
CA PHE A 39 -17.55 11.80 -0.78
C PHE A 39 -18.44 12.43 0.30
N PHE A 40 -17.97 12.52 1.55
CA PHE A 40 -18.78 13.01 2.67
C PHE A 40 -18.57 14.50 2.98
N VAL A 41 -17.35 15.00 2.81
CA VAL A 41 -16.94 16.38 3.10
C VAL A 41 -15.98 16.86 1.99
N PRO A 42 -16.49 17.12 0.76
CA PRO A 42 -15.64 17.29 -0.42
C PRO A 42 -14.54 18.35 -0.29
N PRO A 43 -14.78 19.56 0.25
CA PRO A 43 -13.73 20.56 0.36
C PRO A 43 -12.54 20.09 1.21
N LEU A 44 -12.81 19.43 2.34
CA LEU A 44 -11.77 18.90 3.21
C LEU A 44 -11.05 17.71 2.56
N GLY A 45 -11.80 16.79 1.95
CA GLY A 45 -11.22 15.65 1.24
C GLY A 45 -10.28 16.09 0.11
N ILE A 46 -10.72 17.03 -0.73
CA ILE A 46 -9.90 17.57 -1.82
C ILE A 46 -8.65 18.27 -1.27
N ALA A 47 -8.79 19.09 -0.21
CA ALA A 47 -7.65 19.77 0.40
C ALA A 47 -6.59 18.79 0.93
N LEU A 48 -7.02 17.75 1.65
CA LEU A 48 -6.12 16.70 2.17
C LEU A 48 -5.47 15.88 1.06
N PHE A 49 -6.22 15.57 -0.01
CA PHE A 49 -5.69 14.87 -1.17
C PHE A 49 -4.54 15.66 -1.83
N VAL A 50 -4.78 16.95 -2.10
CA VAL A 50 -3.78 17.84 -2.72
C VAL A 50 -2.57 18.03 -1.80
N LEU A 51 -2.78 18.29 -0.51
CA LEU A 51 -1.68 18.43 0.46
C LEU A 51 -0.85 17.15 0.55
N GLY A 52 -1.49 15.99 0.61
CA GLY A 52 -0.81 14.70 0.70
C GLY A 52 0.10 14.44 -0.51
N TRP A 53 -0.35 14.81 -1.72
CA TRP A 53 0.49 14.75 -2.92
C TRP A 53 1.66 15.73 -2.87
N ILE A 54 1.42 16.98 -2.46
CA ILE A 54 2.47 18.00 -2.31
C ILE A 54 3.58 17.49 -1.37
N LEU A 55 3.21 16.93 -0.21
CA LEU A 55 4.19 16.37 0.74
C LEU A 55 5.04 15.26 0.11
N GLN A 56 4.43 14.35 -0.65
CA GLN A 56 5.17 13.28 -1.33
C GLN A 56 6.12 13.82 -2.41
N PHE A 57 5.69 14.79 -3.22
CA PHE A 57 6.55 15.42 -4.22
C PHE A 57 7.70 16.21 -3.58
N ILE A 58 7.46 16.89 -2.46
CA ILE A 58 8.53 17.55 -1.70
C ILE A 58 9.54 16.50 -1.20
N GLY A 59 9.07 15.36 -0.68
CA GLY A 59 9.95 14.25 -0.28
C GLY A 59 10.85 13.77 -1.41
N HIS A 60 10.29 13.59 -2.61
CA HIS A 60 11.06 13.24 -3.81
C HIS A 60 12.01 14.34 -4.27
N ALA A 61 11.67 15.62 -4.09
CA ALA A 61 12.58 16.72 -4.38
C ALA A 61 13.83 16.66 -3.48
N PHE A 62 13.69 16.29 -2.20
CA PHE A 62 14.84 16.06 -1.30
C PHE A 62 15.64 14.79 -1.62
N GLU A 63 15.02 13.77 -2.20
CA GLU A 63 15.72 12.57 -2.68
C GLU A 63 16.49 12.84 -3.98
N GLY A 64 16.06 13.82 -4.79
CA GLY A 64 16.62 14.09 -6.12
C GLY A 64 16.25 13.06 -7.18
N LYS A 65 15.31 12.15 -6.87
CA LYS A 65 14.82 11.11 -7.77
C LYS A 65 13.33 11.28 -8.00
N PRO A 66 12.84 11.09 -9.23
CA PRO A 66 11.42 11.17 -9.51
C PRO A 66 10.67 10.01 -8.81
N PRO A 67 9.39 10.21 -8.48
CA PRO A 67 8.53 9.14 -7.98
C PRO A 67 8.54 7.90 -8.88
N SER A 68 8.69 6.72 -8.27
CA SER A 68 8.86 5.46 -9.00
C SER A 68 7.66 5.12 -9.90
N PHE A 69 6.45 5.60 -9.58
CA PHE A 69 5.25 5.36 -10.38
C PHE A 69 5.26 6.05 -11.75
N PHE A 70 6.14 7.04 -11.98
CA PHE A 70 6.32 7.60 -13.32
C PHE A 70 6.89 6.59 -14.33
N ARG A 71 7.60 5.57 -13.83
CA ARG A 71 8.13 4.49 -14.68
C ARG A 71 7.12 3.37 -14.86
N ASP A 72 6.40 3.03 -13.80
CA ASP A 72 5.39 1.96 -13.82
C ASP A 72 4.27 2.27 -12.79
N PRO A 73 3.01 2.47 -13.23
CA PRO A 73 1.88 2.67 -12.34
C PRO A 73 1.66 1.54 -11.31
N THR A 74 2.20 0.34 -11.57
CA THR A 74 2.16 -0.80 -10.64
C THR A 74 2.77 -0.45 -9.28
N PHE A 75 3.73 0.47 -9.21
CA PHE A 75 4.31 0.95 -7.95
C PHE A 75 3.26 1.57 -7.00
N LEU A 76 2.19 2.17 -7.53
CA LEU A 76 1.08 2.69 -6.70
C LEU A 76 0.27 1.56 -6.06
N LEU A 77 0.25 0.37 -6.67
CA LEU A 77 -0.56 -0.76 -6.23
C LEU A 77 0.16 -1.67 -5.21
N ILE A 78 1.49 -1.54 -5.06
CA ILE A 78 2.26 -2.36 -4.11
C ILE A 78 1.75 -2.16 -2.67
N GLY A 79 1.56 -0.90 -2.26
CA GLY A 79 1.05 -0.54 -0.93
C GLY A 79 -0.37 -1.07 -0.66
N PRO A 80 -1.35 -0.76 -1.53
CA PRO A 80 -2.71 -1.31 -1.45
C PRO A 80 -2.75 -2.84 -1.42
N THR A 81 -1.96 -3.51 -2.26
CA THR A 81 -1.93 -4.98 -2.33
C THR A 81 -1.39 -5.59 -1.03
N TRP A 82 -0.32 -5.01 -0.46
CA TRP A 82 0.21 -5.44 0.84
C TRP A 82 -0.80 -5.25 1.96
N TYR A 83 -1.50 -4.11 2.00
CA TYR A 83 -2.51 -3.83 3.01
C TYR A 83 -3.74 -4.76 2.87
N ALA A 84 -4.20 -5.00 1.64
CA ALA A 84 -5.28 -5.94 1.35
C ALA A 84 -4.93 -7.37 1.82
N LYS A 85 -3.71 -7.83 1.55
CA LYS A 85 -3.21 -9.12 2.09
C LYS A 85 -3.24 -9.15 3.61
N ARG A 86 -2.87 -8.06 4.27
CA ARG A 86 -2.86 -7.96 5.74
C ARG A 86 -4.26 -8.02 6.34
N ILE A 87 -5.25 -7.37 5.71
CA ILE A 87 -6.65 -7.46 6.12
C ILE A 87 -7.20 -8.87 5.86
N PHE A 88 -6.94 -9.44 4.69
CA PHE A 88 -7.37 -10.81 4.36
C PHE A 88 -6.83 -11.85 5.34
N ALA A 89 -5.53 -11.79 5.67
CA ALA A 89 -4.92 -12.67 6.66
C ALA A 89 -5.58 -12.54 8.04
N LYS A 90 -5.87 -11.31 8.50
CA LYS A 90 -6.59 -11.07 9.76
C LYS A 90 -8.01 -11.61 9.75
N LEU A 91 -8.75 -11.45 8.66
CA LEU A 91 -10.15 -11.87 8.56
C LEU A 91 -10.28 -13.40 8.45
N THR A 92 -9.30 -14.05 7.82
CA THR A 92 -9.33 -15.50 7.56
C THR A 92 -8.53 -16.32 8.57
N GLY A 93 -7.80 -15.67 9.48
CA GLY A 93 -6.87 -16.33 10.39
C GLY A 93 -5.64 -16.94 9.73
N ARG A 94 -5.42 -16.69 8.43
CA ARG A 94 -4.27 -17.21 7.67
C ARG A 94 -2.98 -16.47 8.00
N LYS A 95 -1.85 -17.10 7.70
CA LYS A 95 -0.54 -16.44 7.81
C LYS A 95 -0.40 -15.42 6.67
N PHE A 96 0.24 -14.28 6.95
CA PHE A 96 0.36 -13.17 6.00
C PHE A 96 1.06 -13.55 4.68
N ASP A 97 2.07 -14.42 4.76
CA ASP A 97 2.85 -14.87 3.60
C ASP A 97 2.24 -16.11 2.91
N GLU A 98 1.11 -16.61 3.42
CA GLU A 98 0.44 -17.75 2.84
C GLU A 98 -0.21 -17.34 1.51
N PRO A 99 0.07 -18.03 0.39
CA PRO A 99 -0.49 -17.66 -0.90
C PRO A 99 -2.02 -17.78 -0.87
N ALA A 100 -2.68 -16.94 -1.67
CA ALA A 100 -4.13 -17.00 -1.84
C ALA A 100 -4.52 -18.41 -2.31
N PRO A 101 -5.65 -18.97 -1.83
CA PRO A 101 -6.06 -20.30 -2.22
C PRO A 101 -6.29 -20.31 -3.73
N SER A 102 -5.80 -21.36 -4.40
CA SER A 102 -6.07 -21.53 -5.83
C SER A 102 -7.58 -21.68 -6.02
N PRO A 103 -8.19 -21.13 -7.09
CA PRO A 103 -9.61 -21.37 -7.40
C PRO A 103 -9.97 -22.86 -7.54
N ALA A 104 -8.96 -23.73 -7.71
CA ALA A 104 -9.09 -25.17 -7.79
C ALA A 104 -8.92 -25.90 -6.45
N GLU A 105 -8.52 -25.23 -5.36
CA GLU A 105 -8.49 -25.83 -4.03
C GLU A 105 -9.90 -25.78 -3.42
N PRO A 106 -10.56 -26.93 -3.18
CA PRO A 106 -11.82 -26.93 -2.47
C PRO A 106 -11.59 -26.33 -1.08
N THR A 107 -12.44 -25.38 -0.71
CA THR A 107 -12.47 -24.75 0.61
C THR A 107 -12.67 -25.87 1.63
N MET A 108 -11.58 -26.43 2.17
CA MET A 108 -11.66 -27.39 3.26
C MET A 108 -12.31 -26.67 4.41
N THR A 109 -13.60 -26.96 4.54
CA THR A 109 -14.49 -26.44 5.55
C THR A 109 -13.82 -26.68 6.90
N THR A 110 -13.65 -25.61 7.67
CA THR A 110 -13.43 -25.67 9.11
C THR A 110 -14.61 -26.44 9.74
N GLN A 111 -14.50 -27.75 9.72
CA GLN A 111 -15.34 -28.69 10.45
C GLN A 111 -14.35 -29.58 11.19
N ASN A 112 -14.45 -29.60 12.52
CA ASN A 112 -13.59 -30.29 13.50
C ASN A 112 -12.49 -29.47 14.16
N VAL A 113 -12.83 -28.38 14.85
CA VAL A 113 -12.34 -28.19 16.24
C VAL A 113 -13.40 -27.42 17.03
N ALA A 114 -13.78 -27.93 18.19
CA ALA A 114 -14.70 -27.37 19.19
C ALA A 114 -16.21 -27.50 18.88
N HIS A 115 -16.82 -28.59 19.32
CA HIS A 115 -17.56 -28.63 20.60
C HIS A 115 -18.19 -30.02 20.82
N ALA A 116 -17.81 -30.63 21.96
CA ALA A 116 -18.42 -31.76 22.68
C ALA A 116 -18.29 -33.18 22.08
#